data_AF-A0A968J992-F1
#
_entry.id   AF-A0A968J992-F1
#
_cell.length_a   1.000
_cell.length_b   1.000
_cell.length_c   1.000
_cell.angle_alpha   90.00
_cell.angle_beta   90.00
_cell.angle_gamma   90.00
#
_symmetry.space_group_name_H-M   'P 1'
#
loop_
_entity.id
_entity.type
_entity.pdbx_description
1 polymer ?
#
loop_
_entity_poly.entity_id
_entity_poly.type
_entity_poly.pdbx_seq_one_letter_code
_entity_poly.pdbx_strand_id
1 'polypeptide(L)' 'MTASHDAATIDCKTVCVNGCVLGDRCPHLNSAKAAIDFVMNTDWEELMRLAEDKTSSPDPMSVLDNFKVGGYSSED' A
#
# COMPACT_ATOMS: atom_id res chain seq x y z
N MET A 1 -25.32 11.79 -0.70
CA MET A 1 -24.58 13.06 -0.57
C MET A 1 -23.10 12.72 -0.45
N THR A 2 -22.38 12.64 -1.57
CA THR A 2 -20.93 12.37 -1.54
C THR A 2 -20.21 13.68 -1.29
N ALA A 3 -19.56 13.80 -0.13
CA ALA A 3 -18.62 14.89 0.13
C ALA A 3 -17.54 14.82 -0.96
N SER A 4 -17.55 15.81 -1.85
CA SER A 4 -16.53 15.94 -2.90
C SER A 4 -15.24 16.32 -2.20
N HIS A 5 -14.36 15.35 -1.97
CA HIS A 5 -13.03 15.60 -1.45
C HIS A 5 -12.25 16.35 -2.56
N ASP A 6 -11.87 17.59 -2.27
CA ASP A 6 -11.06 18.39 -3.18
C ASP A 6 -9.58 17.98 -3.01
N ALA A 7 -8.87 17.79 -4.13
CA ALA A 7 -7.47 17.40 -4.14
C ALA A 7 -6.58 18.40 -3.37
N ALA A 8 -6.98 19.68 -3.32
CA ALA A 8 -6.22 20.72 -2.61
C ALA A 8 -6.38 20.67 -1.08
N THR A 9 -7.45 20.06 -0.55
CA THR A 9 -7.80 20.14 0.88
C THR A 9 -8.01 18.78 1.55
N ILE A 10 -7.93 17.69 0.80
CA ILE A 10 -8.07 16.33 1.31
C ILE A 10 -6.95 15.97 2.32
N ASP A 11 -7.35 15.49 3.49
CA ASP A 11 -6.42 14.82 4.41
C ASP A 11 -6.18 13.38 3.95
N CYS A 12 -5.17 13.22 3.10
CA CYS A 12 -4.80 11.91 2.56
C CYS A 12 -4.41 10.91 3.66
N LYS A 13 -3.94 11.36 4.83
CA LYS A 13 -3.54 10.46 5.91
C LYS A 13 -4.73 9.71 6.50
N THR A 14 -5.87 10.39 6.62
CA THR A 14 -7.09 9.81 7.18
C THR A 14 -7.91 9.10 6.10
N VAL A 15 -8.09 9.74 4.95
CA VAL A 15 -9.06 9.29 3.94
C VAL A 15 -8.46 8.23 3.00
N CYS A 16 -7.16 8.30 2.73
CA CYS A 16 -6.51 7.42 1.75
C CYS A 16 -5.76 6.24 2.40
N VAL A 17 -6.07 5.90 3.66
CA VAL A 17 -5.39 4.81 4.40
C VAL A 17 -5.47 3.46 3.69
N ASN A 18 -6.55 3.22 2.93
CA ASN A 18 -6.76 1.99 2.14
C ASN A 18 -6.54 2.21 0.63
N GLY A 19 -5.86 3.28 0.25
CA GLY A 19 -5.69 3.70 -1.14
C GLY A 19 -6.37 5.02 -1.46
N CYS A 20 -5.95 5.67 -2.55
CA CYS A 20 -6.42 7.01 -2.87
C CYS A 20 -7.88 7.01 -3.39
N VAL A 21 -8.75 7.71 -2.67
CA VAL A 21 -10.19 7.84 -3.04
C VAL A 21 -10.45 8.76 -4.24
N LEU A 22 -9.45 9.56 -4.64
CA LEU A 22 -9.56 10.52 -5.74
C LEU A 22 -9.13 9.95 -7.09
N GLY A 23 -8.60 8.72 -7.12
CA GLY A 23 -8.04 8.09 -8.32
C GLY A 23 -6.96 8.97 -8.95
N ASP A 24 -7.12 9.27 -10.24
CA ASP A 24 -6.17 10.06 -11.04
C ASP A 24 -6.04 11.53 -10.59
N ARG A 25 -6.89 11.99 -9.67
CA ARG A 25 -6.77 13.33 -9.08
C ARG A 25 -5.96 13.34 -7.78
N CYS A 26 -5.28 12.25 -7.44
CA CYS A 26 -4.41 12.19 -6.28
C CYS A 26 -3.30 13.25 -6.37
N PRO A 27 -3.14 14.14 -5.39
CA PRO A 27 -2.06 15.13 -5.40
C PRO A 27 -0.67 14.48 -5.24
N HIS A 28 -0.61 13.19 -4.89
CA HIS A 28 0.62 12.44 -4.65
C HIS A 28 0.92 11.38 -5.72
N LEU A 29 0.35 11.49 -6.94
CA LEU A 29 0.62 10.56 -8.04
C LEU A 29 2.13 10.40 -8.34
N ASN A 30 2.88 11.50 -8.32
CA ASN A 30 4.33 11.46 -8.56
C ASN A 30 5.06 10.66 -7.47
N SER A 31 4.63 10.78 -6.22
CA SER A 31 5.17 10.00 -5.10
C SER A 31 4.83 8.52 -5.23
N ALA A 32 3.61 8.19 -5.69
CA ALA A 32 3.23 6.81 -5.98
C ALA A 32 4.09 6.21 -7.10
N LYS A 33 4.33 6.97 -8.18
CA LYS A 33 5.25 6.57 -9.26
C LYS A 33 6.67 6.35 -8.74
N ALA A 34 7.21 7.28 -7.95
CA ALA A 34 8.54 7.15 -7.39
C ALA A 34 8.67 5.93 -6.46
N ALA A 35 7.63 5.61 -5.69
CA ALA A 35 7.59 4.42 -4.85
C ALA A 35 7.56 3.13 -5.68
N ILE A 36 6.78 3.09 -6.76
CA ILE A 36 6.79 1.96 -7.71
C ILE A 36 8.17 1.81 -8.34
N ASP A 37 8.74 2.91 -8.85
CA ASP A 37 10.07 2.90 -9.48
C ASP A 37 11.15 2.45 -8.48
N PHE A 38 11.04 2.84 -7.20
CA PHE A 38 11.93 2.34 -6.15
C PHE A 38 11.81 0.81 -5.98
N VAL A 39 10.61 0.29 -5.76
CA VAL A 39 10.40 -1.15 -5.56
C VAL A 39 10.86 -1.96 -6.77
N MET A 40 10.57 -1.50 -7.99
CA MET A 40 10.96 -2.20 -9.22
C MET A 40 12.46 -2.22 -9.47
N ASN A 41 13.21 -1.25 -8.94
CA ASN A 41 14.65 -1.11 -9.14
C ASN A 41 15.48 -1.42 -7.89
N THR A 42 14.85 -1.92 -6.81
CA THR A 42 15.55 -2.31 -5.58
C THR A 42 15.65 -3.83 -5.54
N ASP A 43 16.85 -4.33 -5.26
CA ASP A 43 17.08 -5.77 -5.13
C ASP A 43 16.24 -6.38 -4.02
N TRP A 44 15.80 -7.62 -4.23
CA TRP A 44 14.91 -8.33 -3.31
C TRP A 44 15.45 -8.38 -1.87
N GLU A 45 16.74 -8.65 -1.70
CA GLU A 45 17.38 -8.71 -0.37
C GLU A 45 17.30 -7.35 0.35
N GLU A 46 17.50 -6.25 -0.38
CA GLU A 46 17.41 -4.91 0.18
C GLU A 46 15.96 -4.56 0.54
N LEU A 47 14.98 -4.97 -0.28
CA LEU A 47 13.57 -4.82 0.04
C LEU A 47 13.19 -5.59 1.32
N MET A 48 13.68 -6.82 1.48
CA MET A 48 13.45 -7.62 2.70
C MET A 48 14.07 -6.96 3.92
N ARG A 49 15.31 -6.48 3.82
CA ARG A 49 15.98 -5.75 4.90
C ARG A 49 15.21 -4.50 5.33
N LEU A 50 14.71 -3.72 4.36
CA LEU A 50 13.90 -2.51 4.63
C LEU A 50 12.52 -2.84 5.24
N ALA A 51 11.96 -4.00 4.91
CA ALA A 51 10.72 -4.48 5.49
C ALA A 51 10.91 -4.93 6.95
N GLU A 52 11.98 -5.67 7.23
CA GLU A 52 12.36 -6.16 8.58
C GLU A 52 12.65 -5.00 9.56
N ASP A 53 13.30 -3.94 9.10
CA ASP A 53 13.61 -2.76 9.93
C ASP A 53 12.34 -2.01 10.40
N LYS A 54 11.17 -2.30 9.80
CA LYS A 54 9.89 -1.68 10.13
C LYS A 54 8.96 -2.55 10.99
N THR A 55 9.37 -3.75 11.43
CA THR A 55 8.46 -4.66 12.14
C THR A 55 8.45 -4.47 13.65
N SER A 56 7.54 -3.62 14.14
CA SER A 56 6.77 -3.92 15.36
C SER A 56 5.35 -4.43 15.02
N SER A 57 5.13 -4.86 13.78
CA SER A 57 3.84 -5.36 13.27
C SER A 57 3.81 -6.89 13.35
N PRO A 58 2.64 -7.51 13.61
CA PRO A 58 2.49 -8.96 13.73
C PRO A 58 2.96 -9.69 12.46
N ASP A 59 3.33 -10.97 12.66
CA ASP A 59 3.73 -11.92 11.62
C ASP A 59 2.90 -11.70 10.34
N PRO A 60 3.55 -11.40 9.18
CA PRO A 60 2.85 -11.11 7.93
C PRO A 60 1.87 -12.24 7.52
N MET A 61 2.09 -13.48 7.96
CA MET A 61 1.14 -14.57 7.71
C MET A 61 -0.17 -14.42 8.49
N SER A 62 -0.11 -13.92 9.73
CA SER A 62 -1.31 -13.67 10.55
C SER A 62 -2.20 -12.53 10.02
N VAL A 63 -1.64 -11.64 9.20
CA VAL A 63 -2.40 -10.57 8.53
C VAL A 63 -3.25 -11.13 7.39
N LEU A 64 -2.74 -12.16 6.70
CA LEU A 64 -3.44 -12.79 5.58
C LEU A 64 -4.67 -13.60 6.03
N ASP A 65 -4.63 -14.19 7.22
CA ASP A 65 -5.77 -14.89 7.83
C ASP A 65 -7.01 -13.97 7.98
N ASN A 66 -6.78 -12.69 8.28
CA ASN A 66 -7.83 -11.70 8.41
C ASN A 66 -8.39 -11.24 7.05
N PHE A 67 -7.60 -11.32 5.99
CA PHE A 67 -7.99 -10.83 4.67
C PHE A 67 -8.76 -11.86 3.82
N LYS A 68 -8.95 -13.11 4.27
CA LYS A 68 -9.64 -14.18 3.51
C LYS A 68 -9.20 -14.18 2.03
N VAL A 69 -7.91 -13.95 1.79
CA VAL A 69 -7.36 -14.08 0.45
C VAL A 69 -7.50 -15.55 0.12
N GLY A 70 -8.37 -15.89 -0.84
CA GLY A 70 -8.60 -17.27 -1.28
C GLY A 70 -7.23 -17.90 -1.50
N GLY A 71 -6.95 -18.96 -0.74
CA GLY A 71 -5.65 -19.59 -0.72
C GLY A 71 -5.19 -19.91 -2.14
N TYR A 72 -3.92 -19.67 -2.42
CA TYR A 72 -3.30 -20.27 -3.58
C TYR A 72 -3.30 -21.78 -3.34
N SER A 73 -4.33 -22.48 -3.85
CA SER A 73 -4.36 -23.94 -3.94
C SER A 73 -3.22 -24.36 -4.87
N SER A 74 -2.06 -24.63 -4.28
CA SER A 74 -1.09 -25.55 -4.86
C SER A 74 -1.59 -26.96 -4.56
N GLU A 75 -2.51 -27.45 -5.38
CA GLU A 75 -2.83 -28.87 -5.50
C GLU A 75 -2.31 -29.29 -6.89
N ASP A 76 -1.16 -29.99 -6.85
CA ASP A 76 -0.47 -30.83 -7.87
C ASP A 76 -0.37 -30.37 -9.34
#